data_AF-A0AA47NBV7-F1
#
_entry.id   AF-A0AA47NBV7-F1
#
_cell.length_a   1.000
_cell.length_b   1.000
_cell.length_c   1.000
_cell.angle_alpha   90.00
_cell.angle_beta   90.00
_cell.angle_gamma   90.00
#
_symmetry.space_group_name_H-M   'P 1'
#
loop_
_entity.id
_entity.type
_entity.pdbx_description
1 polymer ?
#
loop_
_entity_poly.entity_id
_entity_poly.type
_entity_poly.pdbx_seq_one_letter_code
_entity_poly.pdbx_strand_id
1 'polypeptide(L)'
;MCVVSNWLPIPCDPQLKSSSVHFIAAKHTSPFRGNVDDINFRLVSYPFLIYCHVSAMSVSERWYRVKDHGVNYCNLYNLIEGSGLTLARGYREVTSDFLCTQRSTANCTVY
;
A
#
# COMPACT_ATOMS: atom_id res chain seq x y z
N MET A 1 2.03 11.35 3.29
CA MET A 1 1.37 10.24 4.01
C MET A 1 0.25 9.74 3.13
N CYS A 2 0.17 8.43 2.92
CA CYS A 2 -0.86 7.79 2.11
C CYS A 2 -1.37 6.53 2.80
N VAL A 3 -2.69 6.35 2.84
CA VAL A 3 -3.36 5.14 3.32
C VAL A 3 -4.26 4.58 2.21
N VAL A 4 -4.06 3.32 1.86
CA VAL A 4 -4.85 2.57 0.88
C VAL A 4 -5.46 1.37 1.59
N SER A 5 -6.79 1.24 1.54
CA SER A 5 -7.51 0.11 2.15
C SER A 5 -8.24 -0.68 1.08
N ASN A 6 -8.08 -2.00 1.06
CA ASN A 6 -8.78 -2.87 0.12
C ASN A 6 -9.99 -3.53 0.76
N TRP A 7 -11.13 -3.51 0.04
CA TRP A 7 -12.34 -4.22 0.43
C TRP A 7 -12.64 -5.37 -0.54
N LEU A 8 -12.52 -6.61 -0.06
CA LEU A 8 -12.98 -7.88 -0.68
C LEU A 8 -12.08 -8.49 -1.78
N PRO A 9 -12.32 -9.77 -2.13
CA PRO A 9 -11.83 -11.03 -1.54
C PRO A 9 -10.40 -11.36 -1.97
N ILE A 10 -9.57 -11.71 -1.00
CA ILE A 10 -8.39 -12.54 -1.24
C ILE A 10 -8.54 -13.73 -0.30
N PRO A 11 -8.60 -14.99 -0.79
CA PRO A 11 -8.39 -16.14 0.08
C PRO A 11 -6.95 -16.09 0.58
N CYS A 12 -6.76 -16.04 1.90
CA CYS A 12 -5.43 -16.05 2.49
C CYS A 12 -4.74 -17.39 2.12
N ASP A 13 -3.80 -17.37 1.18
CA ASP A 13 -2.98 -18.53 0.83
C ASP A 13 -2.04 -18.87 2.02
N PRO A 14 -2.04 -20.11 2.53
CA PRO A 14 -1.16 -20.55 3.61
C PRO A 14 0.36 -20.52 3.31
N GLN A 15 0.82 -20.14 2.11
CA GLN A 15 2.25 -20.16 1.74
C GLN A 15 3.07 -18.90 2.09
N LEU A 16 2.57 -17.99 2.93
CA LEU A 16 3.34 -16.84 3.42
C LEU A 16 4.39 -17.27 4.47
N LYS A 17 5.68 -17.28 4.09
CA LYS A 17 6.78 -17.85 4.88
C LYS A 17 7.22 -17.06 6.12
N SER A 18 6.91 -15.77 6.25
CA SER A 18 7.07 -15.01 7.50
C SER A 18 6.55 -13.58 7.34
N SER A 19 5.52 -13.27 8.12
CA SER A 19 5.00 -11.95 8.44
C SER A 19 4.45 -12.13 9.86
N SER A 20 4.65 -11.18 10.78
CA SER A 20 3.81 -11.19 11.98
C SER A 20 2.37 -11.25 11.47
N VAL A 21 1.54 -12.19 11.92
CA VAL A 21 0.32 -12.70 11.22
C VAL A 21 -0.65 -11.59 10.72
N HIS A 22 -0.45 -10.35 11.15
CA HIS A 22 -1.25 -9.17 10.84
C HIS A 22 -0.49 -7.97 10.27
N PHE A 23 0.85 -7.95 10.22
CA PHE A 23 1.63 -6.77 9.81
C PHE A 23 2.89 -7.12 8.98
N ILE A 24 3.14 -6.28 7.97
CA ILE A 24 4.36 -6.26 7.15
C ILE A 24 4.90 -4.83 7.20
N ALA A 25 6.18 -4.66 7.55
CA ALA A 25 6.87 -3.38 7.50
C ALA A 25 8.02 -3.48 6.48
N ALA A 26 8.14 -2.48 5.62
CA ALA A 26 9.16 -2.37 4.59
C ALA A 26 9.65 -0.92 4.50
N LYS A 27 10.90 -0.75 4.07
CA LYS A 27 11.45 0.57 3.73
C LYS A 27 11.67 0.65 2.23
N HIS A 28 11.13 1.69 1.61
CA HIS A 28 11.42 2.01 0.22
C HIS A 28 12.40 3.18 0.18
N THR A 29 13.50 3.01 -0.55
CA THR A 29 14.45 4.10 -0.79
C THR A 29 14.40 4.47 -2.25
N SER A 30 13.94 5.70 -2.53
CA SER A 30 13.88 6.20 -3.90
C SER A 30 15.30 6.34 -4.47
N PRO A 31 15.64 5.66 -5.57
CA PRO A 31 17.00 5.60 -6.11
C PRO A 31 17.52 6.98 -6.56
N PHE A 32 16.63 7.87 -6.99
CA PHE A 32 17.03 9.16 -7.58
C PHE A 32 17.19 10.28 -6.55
N ARG A 33 16.45 10.24 -5.43
CA ARG A 33 16.45 11.33 -4.42
C ARG A 33 16.96 10.89 -3.05
N GLY A 34 17.28 9.60 -2.86
CA GLY A 34 17.66 9.05 -1.56
C GLY A 34 16.61 9.28 -0.48
N ASN A 35 15.35 9.43 -0.88
CA ASN A 35 14.25 9.58 0.07
C ASN A 35 13.91 8.19 0.61
N VAL A 36 13.79 8.09 1.92
CA VAL A 36 13.36 6.88 2.60
C VAL A 36 11.90 7.06 3.01
N ASP A 37 11.07 6.14 2.56
CA ASP A 37 9.66 6.07 2.88
C ASP A 37 9.39 4.76 3.62
N ASP A 38 8.74 4.86 4.78
CA ASP A 38 8.28 3.73 5.57
C ASP A 38 6.95 3.23 5.01
N ILE A 39 6.89 1.94 4.71
CA ILE A 39 5.73 1.26 4.16
C ILE A 39 5.26 0.20 5.16
N ASN A 40 4.00 0.27 5.56
CA ASN A 40 3.39 -0.67 6.48
C ASN A 40 2.12 -1.26 5.86
N PHE A 41 2.00 -2.58 5.85
CA PHE A 41 0.78 -3.28 5.53
C PHE A 41 0.22 -3.92 6.78
N ARG A 42 -1.10 -3.83 6.93
CA ARG A 42 -1.88 -4.49 7.96
C ARG A 42 -2.86 -5.44 7.29
N LEU A 43 -2.68 -6.71 7.57
CA LEU A 43 -3.48 -7.82 7.06
C LEU A 43 -4.47 -8.21 8.17
N VAL A 44 -5.76 -8.10 7.89
CA VAL A 44 -6.81 -8.51 8.82
C VAL A 44 -7.64 -9.58 8.13
N SER A 45 -7.51 -10.81 8.62
CA SER A 45 -8.41 -11.90 8.26
C SER A 45 -9.59 -11.88 9.23
N TYR A 46 -10.81 -11.82 8.71
CA TYR A 46 -12.01 -11.99 9.51
C TYR A 46 -12.42 -13.45 9.45
N PRO A 47 -12.34 -14.23 10.55
CA PRO A 47 -12.57 -15.68 10.51
C PRO A 47 -13.96 -16.12 10.02
N PHE A 48 -14.93 -15.19 10.02
CA PHE A 48 -16.29 -15.41 9.52
C PHE A 48 -16.51 -15.00 8.06
N LEU A 49 -15.53 -14.37 7.42
CA LEU A 49 -15.65 -13.84 6.07
C LEU A 49 -14.54 -14.44 5.19
N ILE A 50 -14.86 -14.80 3.95
CA ILE A 50 -13.89 -15.30 2.95
C ILE A 50 -13.05 -14.13 2.37
N TYR A 51 -12.92 -13.04 3.12
CA TYR A 51 -12.37 -11.77 2.66
C TYR A 51 -11.20 -11.34 3.55
N CYS A 52 -10.02 -11.17 2.96
CA CYS A 52 -8.89 -10.50 3.61
C CYS A 52 -9.01 -8.99 3.45
N HIS A 53 -8.92 -8.23 4.56
CA HIS A 53 -8.80 -6.78 4.52
C HIS A 53 -7.33 -6.39 4.62
N VAL A 54 -6.85 -5.63 3.65
CA VAL A 54 -5.48 -5.14 3.62
C VAL A 54 -5.49 -3.63 3.71
N SER A 55 -4.86 -3.08 4.75
CA SER A 55 -4.58 -1.66 4.87
C SER A 55 -3.10 -1.42 4.67
N ALA A 56 -2.74 -0.65 3.66
CA ALA A 56 -1.38 -0.22 3.40
C ALA A 56 -1.22 1.26 3.77
N MET A 57 -0.07 1.62 4.31
CA MET A 57 0.29 2.97 4.67
C MET A 57 1.72 3.26 4.22
N SER A 58 1.94 4.38 3.55
CA SER A 58 3.26 4.87 3.16
C SER A 58 3.48 6.27 3.68
N VAL A 59 4.58 6.46 4.42
CA VAL A 59 4.96 7.73 5.05
C VAL A 59 6.43 8.00 4.77
N SER A 60 6.71 9.19 4.24
CA SER A 60 8.09 9.67 4.11
C SER A 60 8.68 10.00 5.48
N GLU A 61 9.91 9.55 5.76
CA GLU A 61 10.62 9.88 7.01
C GLU A 61 10.83 11.39 7.17
N ARG A 62 10.80 12.14 6.06
CA ARG A 62 10.92 13.60 6.06
C ARG A 62 9.56 14.25 6.35
N TRP A 63 9.28 14.47 7.63
CA TRP A 63 8.03 15.07 8.15
C TRP A 63 7.62 16.41 7.49
N TYR A 64 8.58 17.21 6.99
CA TYR A 64 8.31 18.51 6.33
C TYR A 64 7.85 18.38 4.88
N ARG A 65 7.89 17.19 4.27
CA ARG A 65 7.43 16.95 2.89
C ARG A 65 6.00 16.41 2.88
N VAL A 66 5.05 17.29 3.23
CA VAL A 66 3.61 17.00 3.16
C VAL A 66 3.15 16.81 1.70
N LYS A 67 3.78 17.53 0.77
CA LYS A 67 3.54 17.40 -0.67
C LYS A 67 4.68 16.63 -1.33
N ASP A 68 4.38 15.43 -1.77
CA ASP A 68 5.33 14.44 -2.30
C ASP A 68 5.05 14.06 -3.76
N HIS A 69 4.26 14.85 -4.49
CA HIS A 69 3.87 14.55 -5.88
C HIS A 69 3.18 13.19 -6.05
N GLY A 70 2.53 12.69 -5.00
CA GLY A 70 1.88 11.38 -5.02
C GLY A 70 2.85 10.19 -4.94
N VAL A 71 4.13 10.41 -4.63
CA VAL A 71 5.13 9.34 -4.50
C VAL A 71 4.71 8.28 -3.48
N ASN A 72 4.18 8.67 -2.31
CA ASN A 72 3.69 7.71 -1.32
C ASN A 72 2.56 6.83 -1.86
N TYR A 73 1.69 7.37 -2.73
CA TYR A 73 0.64 6.59 -3.38
C TYR A 73 1.24 5.62 -4.40
N CYS A 74 2.13 6.10 -5.26
CA CYS A 74 2.77 5.26 -6.27
C CYS A 74 3.61 4.14 -5.68
N ASN A 75 4.32 4.39 -4.58
CA ASN A 75 5.05 3.35 -3.86
C ASN A 75 4.12 2.20 -3.43
N LEU A 76 2.93 2.52 -2.91
CA LEU A 76 1.94 1.51 -2.54
C LEU A 76 1.32 0.83 -3.77
N TYR A 77 0.93 1.63 -4.77
CA TYR A 77 0.27 1.13 -5.97
C TYR A 77 1.17 0.16 -6.73
N ASN A 78 2.43 0.52 -6.98
CA ASN A 78 3.40 -0.31 -7.70
C ASN A 78 3.68 -1.64 -6.96
N LEU A 79 3.65 -1.66 -5.61
CA LEU A 79 3.78 -2.90 -4.83
C LEU A 79 2.54 -3.80 -4.95
N ILE A 80 1.35 -3.22 -4.91
CA ILE A 80 0.08 -3.98 -5.03
C ILE A 80 -0.12 -4.47 -6.46
N GLU A 81 0.23 -3.66 -7.45
CA GLU A 81 0.21 -4.04 -8.86
C GLU A 81 1.25 -5.13 -9.16
N GLY A 82 2.49 -4.95 -8.71
CA GLY A 82 3.59 -5.91 -8.91
C GLY A 82 3.37 -7.25 -8.21
N SER A 83 2.53 -7.30 -7.18
CA SER A 83 2.11 -8.56 -6.53
C SER A 83 0.92 -9.24 -7.22
N GLY A 84 0.34 -8.61 -8.25
CA GLY A 84 -0.82 -9.14 -8.98
C GLY A 84 -2.13 -9.04 -8.21
N LEU A 85 -2.16 -8.38 -7.04
CA LEU A 85 -3.38 -8.20 -6.25
C LEU A 85 -4.43 -7.37 -6.99
N THR A 86 -4.00 -6.42 -7.83
CA THR A 86 -4.91 -5.61 -8.66
C THR A 86 -5.71 -6.45 -9.66
N LEU A 87 -5.21 -7.63 -10.04
CA LEU A 87 -5.86 -8.57 -10.95
C LEU A 87 -6.75 -9.58 -10.22
N ALA A 88 -6.69 -9.63 -8.89
CA ALA A 88 -7.47 -10.56 -8.10
C ALA A 88 -8.98 -10.23 -8.21
N ARG A 89 -9.79 -11.27 -8.36
CA ARG A 89 -11.23 -11.10 -8.54
C ARG A 89 -11.86 -10.47 -7.30
N GLY A 90 -12.35 -9.24 -7.45
CA GLY A 90 -13.02 -8.49 -6.40
C GLY A 90 -12.10 -7.54 -5.62
N TYR A 91 -10.86 -7.35 -6.07
CA TYR A 91 -10.00 -6.25 -5.65
C TYR A 91 -10.74 -4.91 -5.76
N ARG A 92 -10.76 -4.15 -4.67
CA ARG A 92 -11.28 -2.78 -4.64
C ARG A 92 -10.40 -1.88 -3.81
N GLU A 93 -9.69 -0.99 -4.50
CA GLU A 93 -8.91 0.06 -3.88
C GLU A 93 -9.83 1.15 -3.30
N VAL A 94 -9.77 1.34 -1.99
CA VAL A 94 -10.42 2.47 -1.31
C VAL A 94 -9.35 3.42 -0.79
N THR A 95 -9.23 4.54 -1.51
CA THR A 95 -8.39 5.67 -1.15
C THR A 95 -8.97 6.96 -1.74
N SER A 96 -8.44 8.11 -1.34
CA SER A 96 -8.88 9.45 -1.76
C SER A 96 -7.73 10.45 -1.61
N ASP A 97 -7.87 11.66 -2.16
CA ASP A 97 -6.87 12.72 -1.96
C ASP A 97 -6.69 13.14 -0.50
N PHE A 98 -7.69 12.84 0.34
CA PHE A 98 -7.61 13.04 1.79
C PHE A 98 -6.78 11.94 2.48
N LEU A 99 -6.92 10.69 2.03
CA LEU A 99 -6.17 9.55 2.58
C LEU A 99 -4.75 9.46 2.01
N CYS A 100 -4.57 9.86 0.76
CA CYS A 100 -3.32 9.90 0.01
C CYS A 100 -3.20 11.25 -0.66
N THR A 101 -2.34 12.10 -0.10
CA THR A 101 -2.09 13.43 -0.66
C THR A 101 -1.70 13.35 -2.13
N GLN A 102 -2.38 14.11 -2.99
CA GLN A 102 -2.11 14.20 -4.43
C GLN A 102 -2.31 12.89 -5.20
N ARG A 103 -3.19 11.99 -4.75
CA ARG A 103 -3.52 10.75 -5.47
C ARG A 103 -4.07 11.01 -6.87
N SER A 104 -4.94 12.01 -7.04
CA SER A 104 -5.54 12.37 -8.33
C SER A 104 -4.55 12.93 -9.36
N THR A 105 -3.44 13.51 -8.90
CA THR A 105 -2.37 14.07 -9.74
C THR A 105 -1.11 13.21 -9.73
N ALA A 106 -1.15 12.04 -9.08
CA ALA A 106 -0.02 11.15 -8.97
C ALA A 106 0.29 10.54 -10.34
N ASN A 107 1.57 10.51 -10.71
CA ASN A 107 2.02 9.83 -11.92
C ASN A 107 3.01 8.72 -11.54
N CYS A 108 2.50 7.49 -11.49
CA CYS A 108 3.24 6.33 -11.00
C CYS A 108 4.10 5.65 -12.06
N THR A 109 4.05 6.10 -13.32
CA THR A 109 4.87 5.56 -14.41
C THR A 109 6.28 6.17 -14.46
N VAL A 110 6.58 7.11 -13.57
CA VAL A 110 7.82 7.91 -13.59
C VAL A 110 8.86 7.38 -12.59
N TYR A 111 8.49 6.44 -11.72
CA TYR A 111 9.26 6.03 -10.54
C TYR A 111 9.49 4.52 -10.47
#